data_AF-A0A848V610-F1
#
_entry.id   AF-A0A848V610-F1
#
_cell.length_a   1.000
_cell.length_b   1.000
_cell.length_c   1.000
_cell.angle_alpha   90.00
_cell.angle_beta   90.00
_cell.angle_gamma   90.00
#
_symmetry.space_group_name_H-M   'P 1'
#
loop_
_entity.id
_entity.type
_entity.pdbx_description
1 polymer ?
#
loop_
_entity_poly.entity_id
_entity_poly.type
_entity_poly.pdbx_seq_one_letter_code
_entity_poly.pdbx_strand_id
1 'polypeptide(L)'
;MTHHTIKLSIFLGACTVAFSTSGTALAADNYRDMCTKFVHAASGSGKIASAEQPAKDLGNIISRLEQGDVVCIAEGTYTGRSGRGVDDIEMAVSVIGGFSPDFKSRDPWGAHKTIFTGEHNSKNFETQTRLSIDSTKTATRLMEARGEPTAHTIIVDGLIFDNGPRNYYKTAEQALIIRKGTPTETPTPESGALSISTGVNATVRVRNNVATNFAPTEGVFSLFGGKGAEVTVENNVAVNNTGSGFRIGTSFTGDEVPSYKVNNNVSLFNQKHTAFGTFGGSGIMLESSTKVSANNNVFAYNDNYGVDNTKRTKGLILTGNIIAANANSDYVEFDLDIALEDIDDESDLIDDGSNNLGTAPSFDISEDWSKLYVSRNVIDRNAAEAEVQVVAGWNNDVRSMFGLNLIGTDLNVDSPVWLPRLSLDDALSTARFYGDLAGVKTPAPETY
;
A
#
# COMPACT_ATOMS: atom_id res chain seq x y z
N MET A 1 -58.09 63.93 13.84
CA MET A 1 -57.32 62.90 14.56
C MET A 1 -56.76 61.96 13.51
N THR A 2 -55.49 62.17 13.19
CA THR A 2 -54.77 61.65 12.03
C THR A 2 -54.11 60.32 12.37
N HIS A 3 -54.47 59.26 11.66
CA HIS A 3 -53.78 57.97 11.70
C HIS A 3 -52.50 58.04 10.86
N HIS A 4 -51.35 57.77 11.50
CA HIS A 4 -50.08 57.54 10.84
C HIS A 4 -49.57 56.13 11.15
N THR A 5 -49.39 55.38 10.08
CA THR A 5 -48.87 54.02 10.01
C THR A 5 -47.37 54.03 10.28
N ILE A 6 -46.93 53.35 11.33
CA ILE A 6 -45.50 53.19 11.68
C ILE A 6 -44.96 51.98 10.92
N LYS A 7 -43.96 52.21 10.06
CA LYS A 7 -43.17 51.17 9.38
C LYS A 7 -42.16 50.56 10.36
N LEU A 8 -42.30 49.27 10.62
CA LEU A 8 -41.34 48.45 11.38
C LEU A 8 -40.22 47.99 10.43
N SER A 9 -38.98 48.44 10.65
CA SER A 9 -37.81 47.93 9.94
C SER A 9 -37.02 47.03 10.90
N ILE A 10 -36.98 45.73 10.59
CA ILE A 10 -36.24 44.71 11.31
C ILE A 10 -34.76 44.82 10.89
N PHE A 11 -33.90 45.24 11.83
CA PHE A 11 -32.45 45.18 11.66
C PHE A 11 -32.00 43.75 11.97
N LEU A 12 -31.54 43.02 10.94
CA LEU A 12 -30.91 41.72 11.07
C LEU A 12 -29.45 41.95 11.52
N GLY A 13 -29.18 41.76 12.82
CA GLY A 13 -27.83 41.79 13.36
C GLY A 13 -27.06 40.53 12.96
N ALA A 14 -26.13 40.65 12.02
CA ALA A 14 -25.16 39.61 11.72
C ALA A 14 -24.16 39.48 12.89
N CYS A 15 -24.39 38.51 13.77
CA CYS A 15 -23.45 38.13 14.82
C CYS A 15 -22.30 37.35 14.16
N THR A 16 -21.25 38.06 13.77
CA THR A 16 -20.01 37.45 13.29
C THR A 16 -19.21 37.02 14.51
N VAL A 17 -19.34 35.74 14.90
CA VAL A 17 -18.49 35.16 15.94
C VAL A 17 -17.12 34.95 15.31
N ALA A 18 -16.21 35.89 15.54
CA ALA A 18 -14.80 35.71 15.26
C ALA A 18 -14.25 34.69 16.27
N PHE A 19 -14.11 33.43 15.85
CA PHE A 19 -13.25 32.48 16.55
C PHE A 19 -11.81 32.93 16.34
N SER A 20 -11.30 33.75 17.25
CA SER A 20 -9.85 33.92 17.43
C SER A 20 -9.33 32.71 18.19
N THR A 21 -9.02 31.63 17.48
CA THR A 21 -8.08 30.64 18.00
C THR A 21 -6.69 31.23 17.89
N SER A 22 -6.26 31.90 18.95
CA SER A 22 -4.86 32.19 19.22
C SER A 22 -4.15 30.85 19.45
N GLY A 23 -3.88 30.12 18.37
CA GLY A 23 -2.86 29.10 18.34
C GLY A 23 -1.53 29.82 18.34
N THR A 24 -0.83 29.85 19.47
CA THR A 24 0.61 30.06 19.43
C THR A 24 1.18 28.95 18.55
N ALA A 25 1.58 29.29 17.33
CA ALA A 25 2.44 28.46 16.53
C ALA A 25 3.68 28.19 17.38
N LEU A 26 3.79 26.97 17.91
CA LEU A 26 5.07 26.46 18.36
C LEU A 26 5.99 26.54 17.13
N ALA A 27 7.06 27.30 17.27
CA ALA A 27 8.10 27.37 16.26
C ALA A 27 8.60 25.94 15.96
N ALA A 28 9.12 25.73 14.76
CA ALA A 28 9.71 24.47 14.31
C ALA A 28 10.70 23.89 15.35
N ASP A 29 10.18 23.09 16.28
CA ASP A 29 10.99 22.27 17.15
C ASP A 29 11.70 21.28 16.23
N ASN A 30 13.02 21.24 16.39
CA ASN A 30 13.97 20.68 15.46
C ASN A 30 13.58 19.23 15.14
N TYR A 31 13.30 18.90 13.87
CA TYR A 31 13.00 17.53 13.41
C TYR A 31 14.00 16.48 13.93
N ARG A 32 15.23 16.89 14.27
CA ARG A 32 16.21 16.02 14.92
C ARG A 32 15.79 15.50 16.29
N ASP A 33 14.99 16.24 17.04
CA ASP A 33 14.69 15.94 18.45
C ASP A 33 13.73 14.75 18.59
N MET A 34 12.92 14.46 17.55
CA MET A 34 12.11 13.25 17.48
C MET A 34 12.90 12.00 17.05
N CYS A 35 14.10 12.17 16.48
CA CYS A 35 14.88 11.09 15.89
C CYS A 35 15.85 10.48 16.91
N THR A 36 15.87 9.16 17.02
CA THR A 36 16.89 8.44 17.82
C THR A 36 18.02 7.91 16.95
N LYS A 37 17.76 7.66 15.66
CA LYS A 37 18.74 7.20 14.66
C LYS A 37 18.64 8.02 13.39
N PHE A 38 19.77 8.22 12.73
CA PHE A 38 19.88 9.02 11.51
C PHE A 38 20.53 8.22 10.38
N VAL A 39 19.94 8.29 9.18
CA VAL A 39 20.42 7.58 7.99
C VAL A 39 20.55 8.54 6.82
N HIS A 40 21.70 8.55 6.16
CA HIS A 40 21.95 9.40 4.99
C HIS A 40 22.90 8.69 4.01
N ALA A 41 22.43 8.41 2.80
CA ALA A 41 23.19 7.64 1.82
C ALA A 41 24.51 8.29 1.42
N ALA A 42 24.54 9.63 1.29
CA ALA A 42 25.69 10.35 0.74
C ALA A 42 26.81 10.56 1.77
N SER A 43 26.48 10.88 3.03
CA SER A 43 27.48 11.15 4.08
C SER A 43 27.58 10.07 5.15
N GLY A 44 26.78 9.01 5.06
CA GLY A 44 26.68 8.01 6.12
C GLY A 44 27.95 7.15 6.26
N SER A 45 28.46 7.12 7.48
CA SER A 45 29.61 6.28 7.87
C SER A 45 29.52 5.78 9.32
N GLY A 46 28.54 6.26 10.08
CA GLY A 46 28.38 5.94 11.49
C GLY A 46 27.71 4.59 11.71
N LYS A 47 28.22 3.83 12.68
CA LYS A 47 27.64 2.54 13.10
C LYS A 47 26.56 2.67 14.18
N ILE A 48 26.51 3.82 14.85
CA ILE A 48 25.54 4.13 15.91
C ILE A 48 24.41 5.04 15.38
N ALA A 49 24.58 5.61 14.17
CA ALA A 49 23.61 6.46 13.49
C ALA A 49 23.20 7.69 14.30
N SER A 50 24.17 8.49 14.76
CA SER A 50 23.87 9.81 15.36
C SER A 50 23.65 10.86 14.26
N ALA A 51 23.13 12.04 14.62
CA ALA A 51 22.93 13.13 13.67
C ALA A 51 24.24 13.58 12.99
N GLU A 52 25.36 13.56 13.72
CA GLU A 52 26.69 13.94 13.23
C GLU A 52 27.35 12.83 12.41
N GLN A 53 27.01 11.58 12.71
CA GLN A 53 27.53 10.40 12.02
C GLN A 53 26.37 9.47 11.67
N PRO A 54 25.56 9.84 10.65
CA PRO A 54 24.45 9.00 10.23
C PRO A 54 24.96 7.68 9.67
N ALA A 55 24.13 6.65 9.72
CA ALA A 55 24.39 5.42 8.99
C ALA A 55 24.18 5.61 7.50
N LYS A 56 24.91 4.83 6.68
CA LYS A 56 24.78 4.90 5.22
C LYS A 56 23.45 4.34 4.70
N ASP A 57 22.91 3.36 5.39
CA ASP A 57 21.74 2.59 4.96
C ASP A 57 21.06 1.99 6.20
N LEU A 58 19.74 1.83 6.18
CA LEU A 58 18.96 1.26 7.27
C LEU A 58 19.48 -0.13 7.67
N GLY A 59 19.79 -0.98 6.69
CA GLY A 59 20.29 -2.33 6.92
C GLY A 59 21.63 -2.40 7.67
N ASN A 60 22.35 -1.28 7.81
CA ASN A 60 23.58 -1.22 8.61
C ASN A 60 23.30 -1.10 10.12
N ILE A 61 22.10 -0.72 10.52
CA ILE A 61 21.74 -0.46 11.92
C ILE A 61 20.60 -1.33 12.45
N ILE A 62 19.93 -2.13 11.61
CA ILE A 62 18.84 -3.04 12.02
C ILE A 62 19.20 -3.85 13.27
N SER A 63 20.40 -4.46 13.31
CA SER A 63 20.82 -5.30 14.45
C SER A 63 21.10 -4.51 15.75
N ARG A 64 20.90 -3.20 15.74
CA ARG A 64 21.13 -2.27 16.85
C ARG A 64 19.89 -1.44 17.16
N LEU A 65 18.79 -1.68 16.45
CA LEU A 65 17.52 -1.03 16.73
C LEU A 65 16.95 -1.61 18.02
N GLU A 66 16.39 -0.72 18.82
CA GLU A 66 15.70 -1.03 20.06
C GLU A 66 14.21 -0.67 19.95
N GLN A 67 13.38 -1.25 20.81
CA GLN A 67 11.96 -0.94 20.89
C GLN A 67 11.76 0.57 21.06
N GLY A 68 10.95 1.18 20.20
CA GLY A 68 10.63 2.61 20.24
C GLY A 68 11.63 3.51 19.54
N ASP A 69 12.69 2.98 18.92
CA ASP A 69 13.59 3.80 18.11
C ASP A 69 12.83 4.53 16.97
N VAL A 70 13.24 5.77 16.70
CA VAL A 70 12.75 6.58 15.59
C VAL A 70 13.91 6.81 14.62
N VAL A 71 13.85 6.13 13.48
CA VAL A 71 14.85 6.21 12.42
C VAL A 71 14.45 7.26 11.40
N CYS A 72 15.18 8.37 11.38
CA CYS A 72 15.00 9.43 10.40
C CYS A 72 15.97 9.26 9.24
N ILE A 73 15.44 9.30 8.01
CA ILE A 73 16.17 9.00 6.80
C ILE A 73 16.14 10.23 5.88
N ALA A 74 17.33 10.73 5.54
CA ALA A 74 17.48 11.82 4.62
C ALA A 74 17.11 11.41 3.18
N GLU A 75 17.04 12.41 2.31
CA GLU A 75 16.90 12.24 0.87
C GLU A 75 17.98 11.31 0.30
N GLY A 76 17.62 10.57 -0.74
CA GLY A 76 18.54 9.70 -1.47
C GLY A 76 17.93 8.35 -1.85
N THR A 77 18.75 7.53 -2.48
CA THR A 77 18.39 6.19 -2.95
C THR A 77 19.07 5.12 -2.10
N TYR A 78 18.27 4.21 -1.54
CA TYR A 78 18.68 3.19 -0.59
C TYR A 78 18.42 1.81 -1.17
N THR A 79 19.50 1.09 -1.49
CA THR A 79 19.45 -0.25 -2.10
C THR A 79 19.46 -1.38 -1.08
N GLY A 80 19.38 -1.05 0.22
CA GLY A 80 19.64 -1.98 1.30
C GLY A 80 21.14 -2.27 1.45
N ARG A 81 21.53 -2.74 2.63
CA ARG A 81 22.92 -3.07 2.96
C ARG A 81 23.54 -3.99 1.91
N SER A 82 24.64 -3.54 1.30
CA SER A 82 25.38 -4.28 0.28
C SER A 82 24.54 -4.71 -0.94
N GLY A 83 23.52 -3.92 -1.28
CA GLY A 83 22.67 -4.15 -2.45
C GLY A 83 21.60 -5.21 -2.27
N ARG A 84 21.32 -5.67 -1.04
CA ARG A 84 20.34 -6.74 -0.77
C ARG A 84 18.93 -6.42 -1.27
N GLY A 85 18.54 -5.15 -1.29
CA GLY A 85 17.20 -4.72 -1.66
C GLY A 85 16.11 -5.04 -0.63
N VAL A 86 16.50 -5.39 0.61
CA VAL A 86 15.59 -5.76 1.70
C VAL A 86 16.10 -5.22 3.03
N ASP A 87 15.17 -4.80 3.89
CA ASP A 87 15.41 -4.37 5.27
C ASP A 87 14.36 -5.02 6.19
N ASP A 88 14.78 -5.99 7.01
CA ASP A 88 13.90 -6.75 7.91
C ASP A 88 14.13 -6.37 9.37
N ILE A 89 13.11 -5.86 10.04
CA ILE A 89 13.18 -5.36 11.41
C ILE A 89 12.27 -6.19 12.31
N GLU A 90 12.81 -6.74 13.40
CA GLU A 90 12.04 -7.55 14.37
C GLU A 90 11.60 -6.75 15.63
N MET A 91 11.86 -5.44 15.64
CA MET A 91 11.55 -4.52 16.73
C MET A 91 10.45 -3.53 16.32
N ALA A 92 9.62 -3.12 17.26
CA ALA A 92 8.66 -2.04 17.03
C ALA A 92 9.39 -0.69 16.97
N VAL A 93 9.60 -0.18 15.77
CA VAL A 93 10.32 1.09 15.51
C VAL A 93 9.52 1.97 14.56
N SER A 94 9.89 3.24 14.51
CA SER A 94 9.42 4.18 13.50
C SER A 94 10.50 4.40 12.43
N VAL A 95 10.10 4.38 11.15
CA VAL A 95 10.97 4.63 9.99
C VAL A 95 10.36 5.77 9.20
N ILE A 96 11.04 6.92 9.20
CA ILE A 96 10.52 8.18 8.67
C ILE A 96 11.50 8.73 7.64
N GLY A 97 11.05 8.81 6.39
CA GLY A 97 11.79 9.43 5.29
C GLY A 97 11.37 10.87 5.04
N GLY A 98 12.01 11.46 4.04
CA GLY A 98 11.68 12.79 3.56
C GLY A 98 12.55 13.91 4.08
N PHE A 99 13.66 13.62 4.78
CA PHE A 99 14.45 14.66 5.44
C PHE A 99 15.52 15.28 4.54
N SER A 100 15.81 16.57 4.75
CA SER A 100 17.03 17.18 4.22
C SER A 100 18.29 16.48 4.77
N PRO A 101 19.47 16.66 4.12
CA PRO A 101 20.72 16.07 4.60
C PRO A 101 21.12 16.50 6.02
N ASP A 102 20.65 17.66 6.47
CA ASP A 102 20.87 18.15 7.82
C ASP A 102 19.70 17.87 8.78
N PHE A 103 18.66 17.14 8.34
CA PHE A 103 17.50 16.76 9.13
C PHE A 103 16.76 17.95 9.76
N LYS A 104 16.78 19.12 9.10
CA LYS A 104 16.08 20.33 9.57
C LYS A 104 14.83 20.67 8.78
N SER A 105 14.64 20.07 7.62
CA SER A 105 13.41 20.20 6.83
C SER A 105 12.94 18.83 6.36
N ARG A 106 11.65 18.74 6.07
CA ARG A 106 11.02 17.52 5.58
C ARG A 106 10.09 17.81 4.41
N ASP A 107 10.29 17.08 3.31
CA ASP A 107 9.49 17.14 2.09
C ASP A 107 9.55 15.78 1.35
N PRO A 108 8.74 14.79 1.78
CA PRO A 108 8.89 13.41 1.34
C PRO A 108 8.54 13.16 -0.13
N TRP A 109 7.69 14.00 -0.74
CA TRP A 109 7.27 13.85 -2.14
C TRP A 109 7.91 14.88 -3.08
N GLY A 110 8.49 15.95 -2.54
CA GLY A 110 9.16 17.01 -3.30
C GLY A 110 10.68 16.91 -3.26
N ALA A 111 11.33 17.84 -2.57
CA ALA A 111 12.77 18.02 -2.60
C ALA A 111 13.56 16.87 -1.95
N HIS A 112 13.00 16.23 -0.92
CA HIS A 112 13.76 15.37 -0.01
C HIS A 112 13.37 13.89 -0.10
N LYS A 113 13.11 13.39 -1.30
CA LYS A 113 12.65 12.02 -1.56
C LYS A 113 13.59 10.95 -0.98
N THR A 114 13.07 10.11 -0.09
CA THR A 114 13.75 8.91 0.41
C THR A 114 13.27 7.69 -0.37
N ILE A 115 14.10 7.19 -1.28
CA ILE A 115 13.74 6.14 -2.23
C ILE A 115 14.34 4.80 -1.80
N PHE A 116 13.49 3.87 -1.39
CA PHE A 116 13.81 2.49 -1.10
C PHE A 116 13.67 1.66 -2.37
N THR A 117 14.78 1.09 -2.83
CA THR A 117 14.85 0.29 -4.06
C THR A 117 15.89 -0.84 -3.90
N GLY A 118 16.36 -1.42 -5.00
CA GLY A 118 17.48 -2.34 -5.06
C GLY A 118 18.07 -2.38 -6.47
N GLU A 119 18.86 -3.40 -6.75
CA GLU A 119 19.51 -3.56 -8.06
C GLU A 119 19.33 -5.00 -8.51
N HIS A 120 18.72 -5.19 -9.67
CA HIS A 120 18.65 -6.49 -10.34
C HIS A 120 20.05 -7.08 -10.52
N ASN A 121 20.23 -8.37 -10.23
CA ASN A 121 21.51 -9.07 -10.23
C ASN A 121 22.57 -8.56 -9.22
N SER A 122 22.18 -7.80 -8.21
CA SER A 122 23.14 -7.43 -7.16
C SER A 122 23.73 -8.68 -6.50
N LYS A 123 24.98 -8.59 -6.05
CA LYS A 123 25.71 -9.74 -5.47
C LYS A 123 24.97 -10.41 -4.29
N ASN A 124 24.26 -9.63 -3.49
CA ASN A 124 23.55 -10.11 -2.31
C ASN A 124 22.04 -10.01 -2.48
N PHE A 125 21.55 -10.06 -3.72
CA PHE A 125 20.14 -9.85 -4.05
C PHE A 125 19.23 -10.77 -3.26
N GLU A 126 18.16 -10.17 -2.72
CA GLU A 126 17.12 -10.85 -1.97
C GLU A 126 15.74 -10.46 -2.50
N THR A 127 14.81 -11.41 -2.46
CA THR A 127 13.46 -11.29 -3.06
C THR A 127 12.38 -11.01 -2.03
N GLN A 128 12.75 -10.82 -0.77
CA GLN A 128 11.81 -10.48 0.30
C GLN A 128 11.33 -9.03 0.18
N THR A 129 10.30 -8.72 0.99
CA THR A 129 9.66 -7.41 1.09
C THR A 129 10.70 -6.32 1.26
N ARG A 130 10.52 -5.18 0.58
CA ARG A 130 11.52 -4.11 0.61
C ARG A 130 11.76 -3.60 2.03
N LEU A 131 10.71 -3.39 2.82
CA LEU A 131 10.77 -3.12 4.26
C LEU A 131 9.80 -4.04 5.00
N SER A 132 10.30 -4.82 5.96
CA SER A 132 9.46 -5.60 6.87
C SER A 132 9.67 -5.16 8.31
N ILE A 133 8.57 -5.02 9.06
CA ILE A 133 8.58 -4.80 10.52
C ILE A 133 7.70 -5.87 11.15
N ASP A 134 8.30 -6.85 11.81
CA ASP A 134 7.62 -7.95 12.47
C ASP A 134 7.86 -7.92 13.99
N SER A 135 6.94 -7.28 14.73
CA SER A 135 6.95 -7.25 16.19
C SER A 135 6.20 -8.42 16.83
N THR A 136 5.79 -9.44 16.05
CA THR A 136 5.07 -10.60 16.62
C THR A 136 5.96 -11.47 17.51
N LYS A 137 7.27 -11.50 17.22
CA LYS A 137 8.28 -12.21 18.02
C LYS A 137 8.74 -11.42 19.23
N THR A 138 8.48 -10.12 19.27
CA THR A 138 8.66 -9.33 20.49
C THR A 138 7.85 -10.00 21.58
N ALA A 139 8.43 -10.22 22.76
CA ALA A 139 7.86 -10.99 23.86
C ALA A 139 6.55 -10.41 24.46
N THR A 140 5.86 -9.53 23.74
CA THR A 140 4.57 -8.90 24.04
C THR A 140 3.52 -9.87 24.58
N ARG A 141 3.39 -11.09 24.04
CA ARG A 141 2.48 -12.11 24.61
C ARG A 141 2.90 -12.61 25.99
N LEU A 142 4.21 -12.78 26.23
CA LEU A 142 4.75 -13.17 27.54
C LEU A 142 4.66 -12.01 28.54
N MET A 143 4.91 -10.78 28.07
CA MET A 143 4.75 -9.55 28.83
C MET A 143 3.29 -9.38 29.26
N GLU A 144 2.34 -9.55 28.34
CA GLU A 144 0.90 -9.54 28.63
C GLU A 144 0.55 -10.57 29.70
N ALA A 145 1.00 -11.82 29.54
CA ALA A 145 0.75 -12.89 30.51
C ALA A 145 1.36 -12.62 31.90
N ARG A 146 2.37 -11.74 31.99
CA ARG A 146 2.99 -11.28 33.24
C ARG A 146 2.39 -9.97 33.77
N GLY A 147 1.43 -9.37 33.06
CA GLY A 147 0.87 -8.06 33.40
C GLY A 147 1.82 -6.89 33.16
N GLU A 148 2.81 -7.07 32.28
CA GLU A 148 3.77 -6.01 31.89
C GLU A 148 3.20 -5.15 30.73
N PRO A 149 3.61 -3.88 30.59
CA PRO A 149 3.15 -3.01 29.50
C PRO A 149 3.52 -3.55 28.11
N THR A 150 2.53 -3.72 27.24
CA THR A 150 2.72 -4.24 25.87
C THR A 150 2.52 -3.21 24.76
N ALA A 151 1.97 -2.05 25.10
CA ALA A 151 1.69 -1.00 24.14
C ALA A 151 2.98 -0.51 23.47
N HIS A 152 2.95 -0.42 22.14
CA HIS A 152 4.07 0.05 21.33
C HIS A 152 3.60 0.69 20.05
N THR A 153 4.43 1.56 19.48
CA THR A 153 4.10 2.33 18.29
C THR A 153 5.04 1.98 17.15
N ILE A 154 4.48 1.83 15.96
CA ILE A 154 5.21 1.69 14.69
C ILE A 154 4.71 2.78 13.76
N ILE A 155 5.62 3.58 13.21
CA ILE A 155 5.31 4.60 12.21
C ILE A 155 6.14 4.33 10.96
N VAL A 156 5.51 4.26 9.80
CA VAL A 156 6.21 4.24 8.51
C VAL A 156 5.71 5.40 7.68
N ASP A 157 6.59 6.37 7.44
CA ASP A 157 6.17 7.68 6.95
C ASP A 157 7.10 8.29 5.91
N GLY A 158 6.55 8.72 4.77
CA GLY A 158 7.27 9.51 3.78
C GLY A 158 8.33 8.74 3.01
N LEU A 159 8.15 7.42 2.85
CA LEU A 159 9.03 6.57 2.05
C LEU A 159 8.47 6.39 0.64
N ILE A 160 9.37 6.41 -0.34
CA ILE A 160 9.06 6.04 -1.72
C ILE A 160 9.68 4.67 -1.97
N PHE A 161 8.87 3.70 -2.34
CA PHE A 161 9.27 2.36 -2.72
C PHE A 161 9.18 2.24 -4.24
N ASP A 162 10.31 2.05 -4.92
CA ASP A 162 10.35 1.79 -6.36
C ASP A 162 11.05 0.46 -6.63
N ASN A 163 10.26 -0.54 -7.04
CA ASN A 163 10.77 -1.87 -7.34
C ASN A 163 11.23 -2.03 -8.79
N GLY A 164 11.05 -1.01 -9.65
CA GLY A 164 11.41 -1.06 -11.06
C GLY A 164 12.86 -1.51 -11.28
N PRO A 165 13.86 -0.92 -10.62
CA PRO A 165 15.26 -1.37 -10.71
C PRO A 165 15.55 -2.79 -10.20
N ARG A 166 14.66 -3.39 -9.39
CA ARG A 166 14.79 -4.76 -8.88
C ARG A 166 14.15 -5.81 -9.79
N ASN A 167 13.24 -5.40 -10.67
CA ASN A 167 12.53 -6.31 -11.54
C ASN A 167 13.42 -6.82 -12.67
N TYR A 168 13.24 -8.08 -13.04
CA TYR A 168 13.81 -8.65 -14.25
C TYR A 168 12.86 -8.36 -15.42
N TYR A 169 13.22 -7.44 -16.30
CA TYR A 169 12.46 -7.15 -17.51
C TYR A 169 12.94 -7.96 -18.70
N LYS A 170 12.01 -8.42 -19.54
CA LYS A 170 12.30 -9.24 -20.73
C LYS A 170 13.16 -8.50 -21.76
N THR A 171 12.95 -7.20 -21.91
CA THR A 171 13.63 -6.36 -22.91
C THR A 171 13.95 -4.98 -22.34
N ALA A 172 14.74 -4.19 -23.08
CA ALA A 172 15.13 -2.83 -22.69
C ALA A 172 13.95 -1.85 -22.64
N GLU A 173 12.85 -2.15 -23.33
CA GLU A 173 11.61 -1.39 -23.30
C GLU A 173 10.81 -1.60 -22.00
N GLN A 174 11.20 -2.57 -21.18
CA GLN A 174 10.64 -2.81 -19.85
C GLN A 174 9.12 -2.98 -19.82
N ALA A 175 8.55 -3.53 -20.90
CA ALA A 175 7.11 -3.73 -21.05
C ALA A 175 6.58 -4.98 -20.32
N LEU A 176 7.46 -5.94 -20.04
CA LEU A 176 7.10 -7.24 -19.47
C LEU A 176 8.13 -7.68 -18.44
N ILE A 177 7.69 -7.92 -17.21
CA ILE A 177 8.50 -8.60 -16.20
C ILE A 177 8.63 -10.10 -16.47
N ILE A 178 9.74 -10.68 -16.01
CA ILE A 178 9.98 -12.11 -15.96
C ILE A 178 10.07 -12.50 -14.48
N ARG A 179 9.12 -13.33 -14.02
CA ARG A 179 9.04 -13.73 -12.62
C ARG A 179 10.16 -14.68 -12.21
N LYS A 180 10.38 -15.72 -13.01
CA LYS A 180 11.40 -16.73 -12.71
C LYS A 180 12.78 -16.28 -13.19
N GLY A 181 13.76 -16.34 -12.31
CA GLY A 181 15.15 -16.11 -12.66
C GLY A 181 15.70 -17.15 -13.64
N THR A 182 16.87 -16.87 -14.18
CA THR A 182 17.66 -17.78 -15.03
C THR A 182 19.03 -18.02 -14.36
N PRO A 183 19.91 -18.88 -14.91
CA PRO A 183 21.26 -19.03 -14.37
C PRO A 183 22.07 -17.73 -14.31
N THR A 184 21.71 -16.70 -15.10
CA THR A 184 22.42 -15.41 -15.17
C THR A 184 21.60 -14.23 -14.67
N GLU A 185 20.32 -14.43 -14.37
CA GLU A 185 19.39 -13.35 -14.04
C GLU A 185 18.62 -13.70 -12.75
N THR A 186 18.61 -12.81 -11.78
CA THR A 186 17.79 -12.94 -10.58
C THR A 186 16.30 -12.89 -10.92
N PRO A 187 15.42 -13.54 -10.16
CA PRO A 187 13.97 -13.43 -10.36
C PRO A 187 13.48 -12.00 -10.07
N THR A 188 12.34 -11.64 -10.65
CA THR A 188 11.56 -10.49 -10.15
C THR A 188 11.05 -10.81 -8.73
N PRO A 189 11.27 -9.94 -7.73
CA PRO A 189 10.75 -10.17 -6.38
C PRO A 189 9.22 -10.25 -6.36
N GLU A 190 8.69 -11.35 -5.81
CA GLU A 190 7.24 -11.56 -5.64
C GLU A 190 6.73 -11.04 -4.27
N SER A 191 7.42 -10.07 -3.70
CA SER A 191 7.13 -9.45 -2.41
C SER A 191 6.68 -7.99 -2.54
N GLY A 192 5.97 -7.48 -1.54
CA GLY A 192 5.50 -6.10 -1.52
C GLY A 192 6.55 -5.05 -1.14
N ALA A 193 6.09 -3.81 -1.04
CA ALA A 193 6.87 -2.66 -0.59
C ALA A 193 7.06 -2.68 0.94
N LEU A 194 5.96 -2.91 1.66
CA LEU A 194 5.92 -2.84 3.11
C LEU A 194 5.12 -4.02 3.66
N SER A 195 5.68 -4.67 4.68
CA SER A 195 4.97 -5.66 5.49
C SER A 195 5.10 -5.29 6.96
N ILE A 196 3.98 -5.09 7.66
CA ILE A 196 3.97 -4.87 9.10
C ILE A 196 3.12 -5.95 9.75
N SER A 197 3.71 -6.69 10.70
CA SER A 197 3.01 -7.66 11.52
C SER A 197 3.22 -7.33 12.99
N THR A 198 2.15 -7.23 13.77
CA THR A 198 2.26 -6.84 15.19
C THR A 198 1.77 -7.89 16.17
N GLY A 199 2.29 -7.84 17.39
CA GLY A 199 1.94 -8.76 18.48
C GLY A 199 0.63 -8.41 19.17
N VAL A 200 0.69 -7.60 20.22
CA VAL A 200 -0.47 -7.25 21.08
C VAL A 200 -0.46 -5.73 21.32
N ASN A 201 -1.66 -5.11 21.29
CA ASN A 201 -1.91 -3.70 21.64
C ASN A 201 -0.99 -2.69 20.92
N ALA A 202 -0.71 -2.92 19.64
CA ALA A 202 0.14 -2.05 18.84
C ALA A 202 -0.66 -0.86 18.28
N THR A 203 -0.04 0.31 18.24
CA THR A 203 -0.51 1.45 17.43
C THR A 203 0.37 1.56 16.19
N VAL A 204 -0.21 1.41 15.00
CA VAL A 204 0.51 1.46 13.73
C VAL A 204 0.02 2.63 12.89
N ARG A 205 0.94 3.44 12.37
CA ARG A 205 0.67 4.55 11.44
C ARG A 205 1.48 4.37 10.17
N VAL A 206 0.80 4.17 9.04
CA VAL A 206 1.44 4.08 7.73
C VAL A 206 0.93 5.24 6.90
N ARG A 207 1.80 6.21 6.60
CA ARG A 207 1.37 7.43 5.92
C ARG A 207 2.35 8.08 4.98
N ASN A 208 1.84 8.84 4.01
CA ASN A 208 2.67 9.59 3.05
C ASN A 208 3.64 8.69 2.26
N ASN A 209 3.36 7.41 2.08
CA ASN A 209 4.22 6.50 1.34
C ASN A 209 3.75 6.33 -0.10
N VAL A 210 4.69 6.09 -1.01
CA VAL A 210 4.40 5.79 -2.42
C VAL A 210 5.05 4.47 -2.76
N ALA A 211 4.33 3.56 -3.40
CA ALA A 211 4.85 2.27 -3.86
C ALA A 211 4.50 2.04 -5.33
N THR A 212 5.51 1.69 -6.12
CA THR A 212 5.33 1.42 -7.54
C THR A 212 6.22 0.29 -8.08
N ASN A 213 5.76 -0.32 -9.18
CA ASN A 213 6.42 -1.37 -9.94
C ASN A 213 6.61 -2.68 -9.15
N PHE A 214 5.86 -2.91 -8.08
CA PHE A 214 5.97 -4.14 -7.28
C PHE A 214 5.23 -5.30 -7.96
N ALA A 215 5.76 -6.51 -7.83
CA ALA A 215 5.16 -7.70 -8.42
C ALA A 215 4.70 -8.75 -7.38
N PRO A 216 4.04 -8.37 -6.26
CA PRO A 216 3.68 -9.32 -5.22
C PRO A 216 2.60 -10.27 -5.69
N THR A 217 2.59 -11.45 -5.08
CA THR A 217 1.51 -12.42 -5.18
C THR A 217 0.28 -11.95 -4.38
N GLU A 218 0.50 -11.25 -3.28
CA GLU A 218 -0.55 -10.82 -2.34
C GLU A 218 -0.65 -9.28 -2.30
N GLY A 219 -0.09 -8.59 -1.29
CA GLY A 219 -0.26 -7.14 -1.12
C GLY A 219 1.03 -6.32 -1.24
N VAL A 220 0.94 -5.12 -1.81
CA VAL A 220 2.05 -4.14 -1.87
C VAL A 220 2.31 -3.53 -0.50
N PHE A 221 1.27 -2.97 0.13
CA PHE A 221 1.24 -2.64 1.55
C PHE A 221 0.47 -3.73 2.28
N SER A 222 1.19 -4.62 2.96
CA SER A 222 0.60 -5.75 3.70
C SER A 222 0.64 -5.48 5.20
N LEU A 223 -0.51 -5.34 5.84
CA LEU A 223 -0.64 -4.88 7.22
C LEU A 223 -1.45 -5.90 8.04
N PHE A 224 -0.77 -6.53 9.00
CA PHE A 224 -1.30 -7.61 9.84
C PHE A 224 -1.21 -7.21 11.31
N GLY A 225 -2.22 -6.46 11.74
CA GLY A 225 -2.44 -6.11 13.14
C GLY A 225 -2.65 -7.34 14.00
N GLY A 226 -2.01 -7.34 15.16
CA GLY A 226 -2.22 -8.34 16.19
C GLY A 226 -3.42 -8.05 17.08
N LYS A 227 -3.48 -8.70 18.24
CA LYS A 227 -4.58 -8.59 19.19
C LYS A 227 -4.79 -7.12 19.60
N GLY A 228 -5.99 -6.60 19.39
CA GLY A 228 -6.37 -5.23 19.78
C GLY A 228 -5.55 -4.12 19.10
N ALA A 229 -4.85 -4.40 18.00
CA ALA A 229 -4.06 -3.38 17.33
C ALA A 229 -4.93 -2.29 16.70
N GLU A 230 -4.46 -1.05 16.77
CA GLU A 230 -5.05 0.11 16.11
C GLU A 230 -4.14 0.54 14.95
N VAL A 231 -4.62 0.38 13.72
CA VAL A 231 -3.84 0.66 12.52
C VAL A 231 -4.49 1.80 11.74
N THR A 232 -3.74 2.85 11.46
CA THR A 232 -4.14 3.92 10.53
C THR A 232 -3.27 3.89 9.31
N VAL A 233 -3.91 3.80 8.15
CA VAL A 233 -3.31 3.77 6.82
C VAL A 233 -3.83 4.98 6.08
N GLU A 234 -3.02 6.03 6.01
CA GLU A 234 -3.49 7.31 5.47
C GLU A 234 -2.54 7.93 4.47
N ASN A 235 -3.08 8.55 3.44
CA ASN A 235 -2.27 9.34 2.52
C ASN A 235 -1.17 8.54 1.78
N ASN A 236 -1.43 7.27 1.45
CA ASN A 236 -0.46 6.42 0.71
C ASN A 236 -0.91 6.20 -0.74
N VAL A 237 0.07 5.92 -1.61
CA VAL A 237 -0.14 5.60 -3.03
C VAL A 237 0.43 4.22 -3.33
N ALA A 238 -0.39 3.33 -3.89
CA ALA A 238 0.03 2.07 -4.49
C ALA A 238 -0.33 2.11 -5.99
N VAL A 239 0.66 2.18 -6.87
CA VAL A 239 0.42 2.39 -8.31
C VAL A 239 1.27 1.49 -9.19
N ASN A 240 0.67 0.88 -10.21
CA ASN A 240 1.32 -0.03 -11.15
C ASN A 240 2.04 -1.19 -10.45
N ASN A 241 1.26 -2.10 -9.89
CA ASN A 241 1.76 -3.27 -9.18
C ASN A 241 1.02 -4.53 -9.65
N THR A 242 1.53 -5.73 -9.36
CA THR A 242 0.66 -6.91 -9.30
C THR A 242 0.13 -7.12 -7.88
N GLY A 243 -0.80 -8.05 -7.69
CA GLY A 243 -1.39 -8.26 -6.35
C GLY A 243 -2.36 -7.12 -6.01
N SER A 244 -2.61 -6.90 -4.73
CA SER A 244 -3.45 -5.82 -4.24
C SER A 244 -2.61 -4.64 -3.77
N GLY A 245 -3.06 -3.41 -4.01
CA GLY A 245 -2.34 -2.23 -3.52
C GLY A 245 -2.26 -2.21 -1.99
N PHE A 246 -3.38 -2.51 -1.33
CA PHE A 246 -3.45 -2.65 0.12
C PHE A 246 -3.99 -4.03 0.49
N ARG A 247 -3.32 -4.71 1.42
CA ARG A 247 -3.85 -5.92 2.06
C ARG A 247 -3.95 -5.70 3.56
N ILE A 248 -5.18 -5.83 4.06
CA ILE A 248 -5.54 -5.60 5.45
C ILE A 248 -5.91 -6.95 6.06
N GLY A 249 -5.10 -7.42 7.01
CA GLY A 249 -5.29 -8.72 7.61
C GLY A 249 -5.06 -8.75 9.11
N THR A 250 -4.87 -9.93 9.67
CA THR A 250 -4.59 -10.10 11.11
C THR A 250 -3.49 -11.13 11.32
N SER A 251 -2.59 -10.87 12.27
CA SER A 251 -1.59 -11.84 12.76
C SER A 251 -2.12 -12.62 13.98
N PHE A 252 -3.37 -12.38 14.37
CA PHE A 252 -4.01 -12.87 15.58
C PHE A 252 -5.29 -13.65 15.28
N THR A 253 -5.53 -14.69 16.08
CA THR A 253 -6.76 -15.48 16.07
C THR A 253 -7.45 -15.34 17.43
N GLY A 254 -8.67 -14.81 17.44
CA GLY A 254 -9.48 -14.59 18.64
C GLY A 254 -10.48 -13.44 18.44
N ASP A 255 -11.19 -13.08 19.50
CA ASP A 255 -12.31 -12.11 19.43
C ASP A 255 -11.86 -10.64 19.43
N GLU A 256 -10.71 -10.34 20.05
CA GLU A 256 -10.11 -9.01 20.10
C GLU A 256 -9.32 -8.70 18.82
N VAL A 257 -10.04 -8.64 17.71
CA VAL A 257 -9.52 -8.39 16.38
C VAL A 257 -8.95 -6.96 16.21
N PRO A 258 -7.94 -6.76 15.34
CA PRO A 258 -7.41 -5.45 15.02
C PRO A 258 -8.43 -4.54 14.33
N SER A 259 -8.26 -3.22 14.49
CA SER A 259 -9.05 -2.19 13.85
C SER A 259 -8.23 -1.33 12.89
N TYR A 260 -8.85 -0.97 11.77
CA TYR A 260 -8.22 -0.26 10.67
C TYR A 260 -9.00 0.99 10.28
N LYS A 261 -8.27 2.09 10.13
CA LYS A 261 -8.71 3.32 9.47
C LYS A 261 -7.89 3.50 8.20
N VAL A 262 -8.51 3.24 7.06
CA VAL A 262 -7.88 3.33 5.73
C VAL A 262 -8.43 4.56 5.05
N ASN A 263 -7.72 5.68 5.14
CA ASN A 263 -8.24 6.97 4.74
C ASN A 263 -7.37 7.64 3.67
N ASN A 264 -7.98 8.28 2.68
CA ASN A 264 -7.23 9.15 1.77
C ASN A 264 -6.08 8.45 1.04
N ASN A 265 -6.22 7.18 0.67
CA ASN A 265 -5.22 6.45 -0.10
C ASN A 265 -5.58 6.40 -1.58
N VAL A 266 -4.60 6.12 -2.43
CA VAL A 266 -4.75 5.91 -3.87
C VAL A 266 -4.19 4.53 -4.21
N SER A 267 -5.00 3.69 -4.87
CA SER A 267 -4.62 2.36 -5.34
C SER A 267 -5.04 2.18 -6.80
N LEU A 268 -4.06 2.10 -7.70
CA LEU A 268 -4.28 2.22 -9.14
C LEU A 268 -3.47 1.22 -9.95
N PHE A 269 -4.06 0.76 -11.06
CA PHE A 269 -3.36 -0.08 -12.03
C PHE A 269 -2.79 -1.35 -11.39
N ASN A 270 -3.50 -1.92 -10.41
CA ASN A 270 -3.12 -3.19 -9.83
C ASN A 270 -3.51 -4.31 -10.80
N GLN A 271 -2.52 -5.10 -11.19
CA GLN A 271 -2.62 -6.14 -12.20
C GLN A 271 -2.72 -7.52 -11.55
N LYS A 272 -3.31 -8.47 -12.25
CA LYS A 272 -3.28 -9.88 -11.80
C LYS A 272 -1.84 -10.37 -11.73
N HIS A 273 -1.61 -11.47 -11.01
CA HIS A 273 -0.26 -12.04 -10.91
C HIS A 273 0.37 -12.36 -12.28
N THR A 274 -0.44 -12.83 -13.23
CA THR A 274 -0.07 -13.05 -14.64
C THR A 274 -1.26 -12.68 -15.52
N ALA A 275 -1.06 -12.62 -16.84
CA ALA A 275 -2.12 -12.32 -17.82
C ALA A 275 -3.36 -13.23 -17.67
N PHE A 276 -3.16 -14.48 -17.25
CA PHE A 276 -4.20 -15.50 -17.04
C PHE A 276 -4.48 -15.81 -15.55
N GLY A 277 -3.84 -15.09 -14.62
CA GLY A 277 -4.01 -15.33 -13.19
C GLY A 277 -5.43 -15.01 -12.71
N THR A 278 -5.87 -15.66 -11.63
CA THR A 278 -7.17 -15.42 -10.97
C THR A 278 -7.05 -14.68 -9.64
N PHE A 279 -5.85 -14.24 -9.28
CA PHE A 279 -5.57 -13.61 -8.00
C PHE A 279 -4.69 -12.36 -8.20
N GLY A 280 -4.74 -11.48 -7.19
CA GLY A 280 -4.19 -10.13 -7.27
C GLY A 280 -5.09 -9.20 -8.09
N GLY A 281 -4.58 -8.04 -8.44
CA GLY A 281 -5.30 -7.08 -9.28
C GLY A 281 -6.41 -6.32 -8.57
N SER A 282 -6.34 -6.13 -7.25
CA SER A 282 -7.39 -5.42 -6.49
C SER A 282 -6.88 -4.11 -5.88
N GLY A 283 -7.74 -3.12 -5.72
CA GLY A 283 -7.40 -1.86 -5.06
C GLY A 283 -7.04 -2.08 -3.58
N ILE A 284 -7.92 -2.77 -2.86
CA ILE A 284 -7.74 -3.21 -1.48
C ILE A 284 -8.27 -4.64 -1.32
N MET A 285 -7.57 -5.46 -0.53
CA MET A 285 -7.98 -6.81 -0.11
C MET A 285 -8.14 -6.84 1.40
N LEU A 286 -9.27 -7.35 1.86
CA LEU A 286 -9.64 -7.43 3.26
C LEU A 286 -9.72 -8.88 3.72
N GLU A 287 -9.08 -9.22 4.84
CA GLU A 287 -9.18 -10.54 5.46
C GLU A 287 -10.21 -10.57 6.60
N SER A 288 -10.82 -11.74 6.80
CA SER A 288 -11.66 -12.02 7.97
C SER A 288 -10.97 -11.62 9.28
N SER A 289 -11.77 -11.41 10.33
CA SER A 289 -11.26 -11.09 11.67
C SER A 289 -10.48 -9.76 11.70
N THR A 290 -11.03 -8.77 11.01
CA THR A 290 -10.60 -7.36 11.06
C THR A 290 -11.83 -6.47 11.23
N LYS A 291 -11.64 -5.25 11.77
CA LYS A 291 -12.63 -4.17 11.73
C LYS A 291 -12.10 -3.07 10.84
N VAL A 292 -12.79 -2.73 9.76
CA VAL A 292 -12.24 -1.84 8.73
C VAL A 292 -13.19 -0.68 8.45
N SER A 293 -12.64 0.52 8.47
CA SER A 293 -13.26 1.71 7.89
C SER A 293 -12.37 2.23 6.78
N ALA A 294 -12.91 2.30 5.56
CA ALA A 294 -12.25 2.74 4.36
C ALA A 294 -12.94 3.99 3.82
N ASN A 295 -12.31 5.16 4.02
CA ASN A 295 -12.93 6.44 3.70
C ASN A 295 -12.08 7.28 2.74
N ASN A 296 -12.73 7.93 1.78
CA ASN A 296 -12.05 8.92 0.91
C ASN A 296 -10.86 8.35 0.14
N ASN A 297 -10.87 7.06 -0.19
CA ASN A 297 -9.82 6.42 -1.00
C ASN A 297 -10.18 6.41 -2.49
N VAL A 298 -9.19 6.17 -3.33
CA VAL A 298 -9.36 5.92 -4.76
C VAL A 298 -8.91 4.51 -5.08
N PHE A 299 -9.83 3.67 -5.54
CA PHE A 299 -9.59 2.29 -5.97
C PHE A 299 -10.05 2.14 -7.42
N ALA A 300 -9.14 2.32 -8.36
CA ALA A 300 -9.51 2.41 -9.77
C ALA A 300 -8.52 1.75 -10.73
N TYR A 301 -9.01 1.39 -11.91
CA TYR A 301 -8.22 0.79 -12.99
C TYR A 301 -7.50 -0.50 -12.59
N ASN A 302 -8.14 -1.30 -11.74
CA ASN A 302 -7.58 -2.58 -11.29
C ASN A 302 -8.09 -3.73 -12.17
N ASP A 303 -7.27 -4.76 -12.40
CA ASP A 303 -7.64 -5.88 -13.27
C ASP A 303 -8.75 -6.78 -12.69
N ASN A 304 -8.97 -6.76 -11.38
CA ASN A 304 -10.05 -7.48 -10.71
C ASN A 304 -11.00 -6.47 -10.03
N TYR A 305 -10.73 -6.14 -8.77
CA TYR A 305 -11.71 -5.49 -7.91
C TYR A 305 -11.27 -4.12 -7.40
N GLY A 306 -12.23 -3.20 -7.20
CA GLY A 306 -11.98 -2.03 -6.37
C GLY A 306 -11.71 -2.44 -4.92
N VAL A 307 -12.65 -3.17 -4.34
CA VAL A 307 -12.62 -3.69 -2.98
C VAL A 307 -12.85 -5.21 -3.00
N ASP A 308 -11.82 -5.97 -2.61
CA ASP A 308 -11.87 -7.42 -2.45
C ASP A 308 -12.17 -7.79 -0.99
N ASN A 309 -13.42 -8.18 -0.74
CA ASN A 309 -13.89 -8.69 0.54
C ASN A 309 -14.28 -10.18 0.46
N THR A 310 -13.61 -10.96 -0.41
CA THR A 310 -13.86 -12.40 -0.53
C THR A 310 -13.66 -13.16 0.79
N LYS A 311 -12.83 -12.64 1.70
CA LYS A 311 -12.59 -13.23 3.03
C LYS A 311 -13.58 -12.77 4.11
N ARG A 312 -14.59 -11.96 3.77
CA ARG A 312 -15.74 -11.68 4.62
C ARG A 312 -15.43 -10.89 5.91
N THR A 313 -14.74 -9.76 5.76
CA THR A 313 -14.69 -8.72 6.79
C THR A 313 -16.09 -8.21 7.05
N LYS A 314 -16.55 -8.26 8.29
CA LYS A 314 -17.90 -7.85 8.69
C LYS A 314 -17.92 -6.42 9.21
N GLY A 315 -19.06 -5.74 9.03
CA GLY A 315 -19.25 -4.38 9.50
C GLY A 315 -18.31 -3.40 8.84
N LEU A 316 -18.07 -3.60 7.54
CA LEU A 316 -17.22 -2.74 6.74
C LEU A 316 -17.90 -1.36 6.60
N ILE A 317 -17.15 -0.31 6.90
CA ILE A 317 -17.55 1.07 6.59
C ILE A 317 -16.79 1.47 5.34
N LEU A 318 -17.51 1.77 4.26
CA LEU A 318 -16.95 2.12 2.96
C LEU A 318 -17.60 3.43 2.50
N THR A 319 -17.05 4.57 2.88
CA THR A 319 -17.69 5.87 2.62
C THR A 319 -16.83 6.86 1.84
N GLY A 320 -17.46 7.62 0.95
CA GLY A 320 -16.79 8.72 0.26
C GLY A 320 -15.62 8.30 -0.65
N ASN A 321 -15.56 7.05 -1.10
CA ASN A 321 -14.48 6.54 -1.94
C ASN A 321 -14.78 6.78 -3.43
N ILE A 322 -13.74 6.82 -4.26
CA ILE A 322 -13.86 6.66 -5.71
C ILE A 322 -13.53 5.21 -6.03
N ILE A 323 -14.50 4.46 -6.55
CA ILE A 323 -14.33 3.06 -6.94
C ILE A 323 -14.81 2.95 -8.39
N ALA A 324 -13.88 2.84 -9.33
CA ALA A 324 -14.23 3.05 -10.73
C ALA A 324 -13.28 2.35 -11.70
N ALA A 325 -13.80 1.98 -12.87
CA ALA A 325 -13.02 1.42 -13.98
C ALA A 325 -12.20 0.18 -13.58
N ASN A 326 -12.69 -0.61 -12.61
CA ASN A 326 -12.14 -1.92 -12.29
C ASN A 326 -12.66 -2.93 -13.31
N ALA A 327 -11.82 -3.86 -13.77
CA ALA A 327 -12.16 -4.69 -14.92
C ALA A 327 -13.15 -5.82 -14.60
N ASN A 328 -13.18 -6.33 -13.36
CA ASN A 328 -14.15 -7.33 -12.95
C ASN A 328 -15.36 -6.72 -12.23
N SER A 329 -15.14 -6.12 -11.05
CA SER A 329 -16.23 -5.48 -10.29
C SER A 329 -15.71 -4.38 -9.36
N ASP A 330 -16.61 -3.53 -8.87
CA ASP A 330 -16.26 -2.48 -7.90
C ASP A 330 -16.09 -3.06 -6.49
N TYR A 331 -16.98 -3.97 -6.10
CA TYR A 331 -16.93 -4.71 -4.84
C TYR A 331 -17.14 -6.21 -5.11
N VAL A 332 -16.46 -7.05 -4.35
CA VAL A 332 -16.75 -8.48 -4.27
C VAL A 332 -16.92 -8.90 -2.82
N GLU A 333 -17.98 -9.66 -2.57
CA GLU A 333 -18.25 -10.26 -1.29
C GLU A 333 -18.35 -11.77 -1.43
N PHE A 334 -17.42 -12.49 -0.79
CA PHE A 334 -17.26 -13.93 -0.99
C PHE A 334 -17.10 -14.28 -2.49
N ASP A 335 -18.16 -14.78 -3.14
CA ASP A 335 -18.23 -15.11 -4.57
C ASP A 335 -19.21 -14.24 -5.37
N LEU A 336 -19.79 -13.21 -4.73
CA LEU A 336 -20.74 -12.29 -5.35
C LEU A 336 -20.03 -10.99 -5.77
N ASP A 337 -19.96 -10.77 -7.08
CA ASP A 337 -19.48 -9.53 -7.69
C ASP A 337 -20.62 -8.49 -7.70
N ILE A 338 -20.40 -7.34 -7.06
CA ILE A 338 -21.41 -6.29 -6.85
C ILE A 338 -20.91 -4.97 -7.47
N ALA A 339 -21.72 -4.38 -8.35
CA ALA A 339 -21.44 -3.06 -8.91
C ALA A 339 -21.66 -1.97 -7.86
N LEU A 340 -20.97 -0.83 -8.00
CA LEU A 340 -21.04 0.24 -6.98
C LEU A 340 -22.48 0.72 -6.70
N GLU A 341 -23.33 0.78 -7.72
CA GLU A 341 -24.72 1.24 -7.60
C GLU A 341 -25.64 0.26 -6.86
N ASP A 342 -25.24 -1.01 -6.76
CA ASP A 342 -26.01 -2.08 -6.13
C ASP A 342 -25.50 -2.42 -4.71
N ILE A 343 -24.42 -1.78 -4.23
CA ILE A 343 -23.81 -2.08 -2.93
C ILE A 343 -24.82 -1.98 -1.78
N ASP A 344 -25.63 -0.92 -1.75
CA ASP A 344 -26.57 -0.69 -0.64
C ASP A 344 -27.70 -1.74 -0.59
N ASP A 345 -28.00 -2.40 -1.72
CA ASP A 345 -29.08 -3.39 -1.84
C ASP A 345 -28.58 -4.84 -1.76
N GLU A 346 -27.37 -5.14 -2.25
CA GLU A 346 -26.86 -6.51 -2.38
C GLU A 346 -25.80 -6.93 -1.34
N SER A 347 -25.13 -5.98 -0.69
CA SER A 347 -24.06 -6.29 0.27
C SER A 347 -24.60 -6.72 1.64
N ASP A 348 -24.16 -7.87 2.15
CA ASP A 348 -24.49 -8.32 3.52
C ASP A 348 -23.44 -7.89 4.57
N LEU A 349 -22.24 -7.45 4.17
CA LEU A 349 -21.13 -7.19 5.09
C LEU A 349 -20.73 -5.72 5.27
N ILE A 350 -21.36 -4.82 4.53
CA ILE A 350 -21.18 -3.38 4.65
C ILE A 350 -22.24 -2.80 5.61
N ASP A 351 -21.79 -2.10 6.65
CA ASP A 351 -22.67 -1.39 7.58
C ASP A 351 -23.02 0.02 7.07
N ASP A 352 -22.13 0.65 6.27
CA ASP A 352 -22.34 1.96 5.65
C ASP A 352 -21.54 2.06 4.34
N GLY A 353 -22.25 2.15 3.21
CA GLY A 353 -21.73 2.26 1.85
C GLY A 353 -21.86 3.66 1.23
N SER A 354 -22.14 4.70 2.04
CA SER A 354 -22.60 5.99 1.52
C SER A 354 -21.54 6.84 0.81
N ASN A 355 -22.01 7.71 -0.11
CA ASN A 355 -21.22 8.75 -0.78
C ASN A 355 -20.04 8.24 -1.65
N ASN A 356 -20.01 6.97 -2.01
CA ASN A 356 -19.02 6.47 -2.97
C ASN A 356 -19.35 6.94 -4.40
N LEU A 357 -18.33 7.13 -5.23
CA LEU A 357 -18.46 7.60 -6.62
C LEU A 357 -17.83 6.62 -7.62
N GLY A 358 -18.60 6.29 -8.66
CA GLY A 358 -18.16 5.45 -9.79
C GLY A 358 -17.45 6.19 -10.91
N THR A 359 -17.12 7.48 -10.71
CA THR A 359 -16.50 8.30 -11.76
C THR A 359 -15.00 8.05 -11.81
N ALA A 360 -14.53 7.54 -12.95
CA ALA A 360 -13.12 7.22 -13.14
C ALA A 360 -12.24 8.50 -13.05
N PRO A 361 -11.19 8.51 -12.21
CA PRO A 361 -10.28 9.63 -12.10
C PRO A 361 -9.36 9.71 -13.34
N SER A 362 -8.97 10.91 -13.75
CA SER A 362 -7.89 11.11 -14.74
C SER A 362 -6.54 11.26 -14.04
N PHE A 363 -5.43 11.10 -14.76
CA PHE A 363 -4.08 11.31 -14.25
C PHE A 363 -3.17 11.89 -15.34
N ASP A 364 -2.13 12.60 -14.90
CA ASP A 364 -1.10 13.15 -15.78
C ASP A 364 0.04 12.13 -15.93
N ILE A 365 -0.29 10.95 -16.45
CA ILE A 365 0.67 9.88 -16.73
C ILE A 365 1.11 9.99 -18.19
N SER A 366 2.38 9.69 -18.45
CA SER A 366 2.94 9.71 -19.79
C SER A 366 2.11 8.90 -20.80
N GLU A 367 1.97 9.45 -22.01
CA GLU A 367 1.24 8.82 -23.11
C GLU A 367 1.88 7.49 -23.51
N ASP A 368 3.20 7.40 -23.46
CA ASP A 368 3.97 6.19 -23.82
C ASP A 368 3.67 5.04 -22.87
N TRP A 369 3.71 5.28 -21.56
CA TRP A 369 3.33 4.25 -20.59
C TRP A 369 1.85 3.88 -20.73
N SER A 370 0.99 4.88 -20.92
CA SER A 370 -0.45 4.66 -21.07
C SER A 370 -0.76 3.74 -22.27
N LYS A 371 -0.11 3.97 -23.42
CA LYS A 371 -0.21 3.11 -24.62
C LYS A 371 0.25 1.68 -24.34
N LEU A 372 1.35 1.51 -23.61
CA LEU A 372 1.81 0.18 -23.21
C LEU A 372 0.78 -0.51 -22.30
N TYR A 373 0.33 0.17 -21.25
CA TYR A 373 -0.60 -0.40 -20.27
C TYR A 373 -1.93 -0.83 -20.89
N VAL A 374 -2.50 -0.03 -21.80
CA VAL A 374 -3.76 -0.38 -22.49
C VAL A 374 -3.58 -1.44 -23.58
N SER A 375 -2.36 -1.71 -24.02
CA SER A 375 -2.06 -2.79 -24.99
C SER A 375 -1.96 -4.18 -24.34
N ARG A 376 -2.12 -4.27 -23.02
CA ARG A 376 -2.13 -5.56 -22.30
C ARG A 376 -3.33 -6.40 -22.72
N ASN A 377 -3.10 -7.69 -22.88
CA ASN A 377 -4.17 -8.68 -23.02
C ASN A 377 -4.54 -9.20 -21.64
N VAL A 378 -5.63 -8.70 -21.06
CA VAL A 378 -6.20 -9.27 -19.82
C VAL A 378 -7.06 -10.46 -20.21
N ILE A 379 -6.62 -11.67 -19.84
CA ILE A 379 -7.26 -12.92 -20.28
C ILE A 379 -8.25 -13.38 -19.21
N ASP A 380 -9.49 -13.66 -19.61
CA ASP A 380 -10.45 -14.40 -18.80
C ASP A 380 -10.07 -15.89 -18.81
N ARG A 381 -9.77 -16.41 -17.62
CA ARG A 381 -9.37 -17.81 -17.44
C ARG A 381 -10.52 -18.76 -17.75
N ASN A 382 -11.76 -18.43 -17.40
CA ASN A 382 -12.89 -19.32 -17.61
C ASN A 382 -13.15 -19.50 -19.12
N ALA A 383 -13.09 -18.40 -19.87
CA ALA A 383 -13.16 -18.44 -21.33
C ALA A 383 -11.99 -19.20 -21.95
N ALA A 384 -10.76 -19.00 -21.45
CA ALA A 384 -9.58 -19.68 -21.97
C ALA A 384 -9.60 -21.19 -21.67
N GLU A 385 -10.00 -21.60 -20.45
CA GLU A 385 -10.08 -23.01 -20.06
C GLU A 385 -11.19 -23.77 -20.80
N ALA A 386 -12.23 -23.09 -21.30
CA ALA A 386 -13.26 -23.72 -22.14
C ALA A 386 -12.72 -24.30 -23.45
N GLU A 387 -11.55 -23.82 -23.92
CA GLU A 387 -10.89 -24.30 -25.13
C GLU A 387 -9.91 -25.45 -24.88
N VAL A 388 -9.60 -25.75 -23.60
CA VAL A 388 -8.62 -26.78 -23.21
C VAL A 388 -9.13 -28.17 -23.57
N GLN A 389 -8.43 -28.80 -24.51
CA GLN A 389 -8.70 -30.18 -24.91
C GLN A 389 -7.97 -31.15 -23.97
N VAL A 390 -8.59 -32.31 -23.72
CA VAL A 390 -7.95 -33.42 -23.00
C VAL A 390 -6.75 -33.92 -23.81
N VAL A 391 -5.58 -34.04 -23.17
CA VAL A 391 -4.39 -34.58 -23.83
C VAL A 391 -4.59 -36.07 -24.04
N ALA A 392 -4.58 -36.53 -25.29
CA ALA A 392 -4.55 -37.97 -25.57
C ALA A 392 -3.19 -38.56 -25.15
N GLY A 393 -3.20 -39.62 -24.33
CA GLY A 393 -1.97 -40.31 -23.96
C GLY A 393 -2.11 -41.20 -22.72
N TRP A 394 -1.13 -42.10 -22.56
CA TRP A 394 -1.10 -43.14 -21.54
C TRP A 394 -1.37 -42.63 -20.11
N ASN A 395 -0.88 -41.42 -19.77
CA ASN A 395 -1.14 -40.81 -18.46
C ASN A 395 -2.63 -40.57 -18.20
N ASN A 396 -3.38 -40.10 -19.20
CA ASN A 396 -4.82 -39.88 -19.07
C ASN A 396 -5.63 -41.18 -19.14
N ASP A 397 -5.16 -42.17 -19.90
CA ASP A 397 -5.75 -43.52 -19.90
C ASP A 397 -5.67 -44.16 -18.51
N VAL A 398 -4.49 -44.09 -17.87
CA VAL A 398 -4.26 -44.59 -16.51
C VAL A 398 -5.10 -43.81 -15.50
N ARG A 399 -5.17 -42.48 -15.59
CA ARG A 399 -5.99 -41.65 -14.69
C ARG A 399 -7.47 -41.97 -14.81
N SER A 400 -7.95 -42.19 -16.04
CA SER A 400 -9.33 -42.62 -16.28
C SER A 400 -9.64 -43.98 -15.64
N MET A 401 -8.70 -44.93 -15.67
CA MET A 401 -8.87 -46.24 -15.01
C MET A 401 -9.00 -46.13 -13.49
N PHE A 402 -8.34 -45.14 -12.88
CA PHE A 402 -8.37 -44.88 -11.44
C PHE A 402 -9.43 -43.84 -11.02
N GLY A 403 -10.26 -43.34 -11.95
CA GLY A 403 -11.24 -42.29 -11.66
C GLY A 403 -10.63 -40.95 -11.25
N LEU A 404 -9.38 -40.70 -11.67
CA LEU A 404 -8.65 -39.46 -11.39
C LEU A 404 -8.92 -38.41 -12.47
N ASN A 405 -8.88 -37.13 -12.09
CA ASN A 405 -9.04 -36.02 -13.02
C ASN A 405 -8.01 -36.07 -14.16
N LEU A 406 -8.47 -35.95 -15.41
CA LEU A 406 -7.62 -35.95 -16.61
C LEU A 406 -6.80 -34.66 -16.73
N ILE A 407 -5.67 -34.74 -17.42
CA ILE A 407 -4.75 -33.64 -17.69
C ILE A 407 -5.15 -32.98 -19.01
N GLY A 408 -5.44 -31.68 -18.98
CA GLY A 408 -5.70 -30.86 -20.16
C GLY A 408 -4.43 -30.42 -20.89
N THR A 409 -4.59 -29.86 -22.08
CA THR A 409 -3.52 -29.20 -22.83
C THR A 409 -3.08 -27.92 -22.12
N ASP A 410 -1.79 -27.56 -22.23
CA ASP A 410 -1.29 -26.29 -21.69
C ASP A 410 -1.94 -25.11 -22.41
N LEU A 411 -2.43 -24.13 -21.65
CA LEU A 411 -2.92 -22.87 -22.17
C LEU A 411 -1.75 -21.98 -22.59
N ASN A 412 -1.53 -21.85 -23.89
CA ASN A 412 -0.46 -21.00 -24.45
C ASN A 412 -0.96 -19.57 -24.71
N VAL A 413 -1.60 -18.96 -23.71
CA VAL A 413 -2.11 -17.59 -23.80
C VAL A 413 -1.33 -16.71 -22.82
N ASP A 414 -0.71 -15.66 -23.33
CA ASP A 414 0.10 -14.72 -22.56
C ASP A 414 -0.07 -13.30 -23.12
N SER A 415 0.35 -12.30 -22.34
CA SER A 415 0.37 -10.90 -22.78
C SER A 415 1.81 -10.45 -23.04
N PRO A 416 2.11 -9.84 -24.21
CA PRO A 416 3.45 -9.31 -24.48
C PRO A 416 3.83 -8.13 -23.58
N VAL A 417 2.85 -7.56 -22.87
CA VAL A 417 3.01 -6.50 -21.88
C VAL A 417 2.41 -6.98 -20.57
N TRP A 418 3.19 -6.96 -19.48
CA TRP A 418 2.69 -7.26 -18.14
C TRP A 418 3.57 -6.58 -17.10
N LEU A 419 2.96 -5.78 -16.23
CA LEU A 419 3.66 -4.85 -15.34
C LEU A 419 4.72 -4.00 -16.06
N PRO A 420 4.35 -3.22 -17.11
CA PRO A 420 5.28 -2.32 -17.77
C PRO A 420 5.83 -1.31 -16.74
N ARG A 421 7.12 -0.99 -16.81
CA ARG A 421 7.72 -0.06 -15.84
C ARG A 421 7.07 1.31 -15.91
N LEU A 422 6.51 1.75 -14.79
CA LEU A 422 6.06 3.13 -14.58
C LEU A 422 7.24 3.96 -14.05
N SER A 423 7.42 5.17 -14.58
CA SER A 423 8.43 6.08 -14.05
C SER A 423 8.05 6.57 -12.66
N LEU A 424 9.02 6.97 -11.83
CA LEU A 424 8.71 7.52 -10.51
C LEU A 424 7.94 8.84 -10.61
N ASP A 425 8.21 9.66 -11.63
CA ASP A 425 7.50 10.92 -11.84
C ASP A 425 6.04 10.69 -12.22
N ASP A 426 5.75 9.72 -13.09
CA ASP A 426 4.37 9.31 -13.39
C ASP A 426 3.69 8.71 -12.15
N ALA A 427 4.40 7.91 -11.35
CA ALA A 427 3.85 7.38 -10.10
C ALA A 427 3.45 8.51 -9.14
N LEU A 428 4.32 9.52 -8.98
CA LEU A 428 4.05 10.69 -8.14
C LEU A 428 2.95 11.59 -8.72
N SER A 429 2.74 11.65 -10.03
CA SER A 429 1.65 12.44 -10.63
C SER A 429 0.25 11.90 -10.28
N THR A 430 0.16 10.62 -9.89
CA THR A 430 -1.08 10.03 -9.35
C THR A 430 -1.36 10.42 -7.89
N ALA A 431 -0.37 10.98 -7.19
CA ALA A 431 -0.45 11.34 -5.78
C ALA A 431 -1.19 12.69 -5.60
N ARG A 432 -2.50 12.71 -5.85
CA ARG A 432 -3.34 13.91 -5.71
C ARG A 432 -4.71 13.61 -5.11
N PHE A 433 -5.41 14.70 -4.79
CA PHE A 433 -6.78 14.70 -4.31
C PHE A 433 -7.72 14.92 -5.50
N TYR A 434 -8.82 14.18 -5.55
CA TYR A 434 -9.73 14.11 -6.69
C TYR A 434 -11.07 14.75 -6.35
N GLY A 435 -11.36 15.85 -7.03
CA GLY A 435 -12.49 16.71 -6.70
C GLY A 435 -12.40 17.20 -5.26
N ASP A 436 -13.53 17.20 -4.56
CA ASP A 436 -13.62 17.54 -3.14
C ASP A 436 -13.81 16.29 -2.25
N LEU A 437 -13.59 15.09 -2.78
CA LEU A 437 -14.01 13.84 -2.14
C LEU A 437 -12.86 12.97 -1.62
N ALA A 438 -11.96 12.51 -2.49
CA ALA A 438 -11.10 11.35 -2.20
C ALA A 438 -9.68 11.49 -2.75
N GLY A 439 -8.77 10.65 -2.25
CA GLY A 439 -7.37 10.59 -2.66
C GLY A 439 -6.42 11.21 -1.63
N VAL A 440 -5.20 11.46 -2.08
CA VAL A 440 -4.10 11.88 -1.22
C VAL A 440 -3.89 13.40 -1.27
N LYS A 441 -3.37 13.98 -0.19
CA LYS A 441 -2.91 15.36 -0.14
C LYS A 441 -1.38 15.37 -0.17
N THR A 442 -0.79 16.35 -0.83
CA THR A 442 0.66 16.56 -0.72
C THR A 442 1.01 16.72 0.77
N PRO A 443 1.95 15.93 1.31
CA PRO A 443 2.35 16.02 2.70
C PRO A 443 2.81 17.46 2.99
N ALA A 444 2.17 18.11 3.95
CA ALA A 444 2.69 19.36 4.45
C ALA A 444 4.01 19.08 5.19
N PRO A 445 4.90 20.07 5.34
CA PRO A 445 5.95 20.02 6.34
C PRO A 445 5.28 19.92 7.72
N GLU A 446 5.04 18.70 8.20
CA GLU A 446 4.38 18.46 9.49
C GLU A 446 5.37 18.65 10.64
N THR A 447 4.89 19.16 11.77
CA THR A 447 5.55 19.05 13.08
C THR A 447 5.01 17.80 13.77
N TYR A 448 5.89 16.88 14.19
CA TYR A 448 5.52 15.70 14.98
C TYR A 448 5.44 16.01 16.47
#